data_AF-A0A2D4XE23-F1
#
_entry.id   AF-A0A2D4XE23-F1
#
_cell.length_a   1.000
_cell.length_b   1.000
_cell.length_c   1.000
_cell.angle_alpha   90.00
_cell.angle_beta   90.00
_cell.angle_gamma   90.00
#
_symmetry.space_group_name_H-M   'P 1'
#
loop_
_entity.id
_entity.type
_entity.pdbx_description
1 polymer ?
#
loop_
_entity_poly.entity_id
_entity_poly.type
_entity_poly.pdbx_seq_one_letter_code
_entity_poly.pdbx_strand_id
1 'polypeptide(L)' 'MANIKSQKKRIRQDAKKNLRNKSVKTELKSSLKSLYDENNQVIVEKKASVMKELDKAFTDGIISKNYRDRNKSRISKL' A
#
# COMPACT_ATOMS: atom_id res chain seq x y z
N MET A 1 25.64 -5.48 14.21
CA MET A 1 25.20 -6.55 15.14
C MET A 1 24.53 -5.90 16.34
N ALA A 2 23.35 -6.34 16.77
CA ALA A 2 22.72 -5.81 17.97
C ALA A 2 23.31 -6.49 19.21
N ASN A 3 23.93 -5.71 20.10
CA ASN A 3 24.61 -6.25 21.29
C ASN A 3 23.64 -6.38 22.49
N ILE A 4 22.59 -5.59 22.53
CA ILE A 4 21.57 -5.62 23.60
C ILE A 4 20.46 -6.62 23.25
N LYS A 5 20.01 -7.43 24.23
CA LYS A 5 18.92 -8.42 24.04
C LYS A 5 17.65 -7.80 23.46
N SER A 6 17.26 -6.62 23.94
CA SER A 6 16.08 -5.88 23.44
C SER A 6 16.22 -5.49 21.97
N GLN A 7 17.40 -5.07 21.54
CA GLN A 7 17.68 -4.74 20.13
C GLN A 7 17.63 -5.98 19.23
N LYS A 8 18.21 -7.12 19.65
CA LYS A 8 18.08 -8.39 18.92
C LYS A 8 16.61 -8.80 18.74
N LYS A 9 15.76 -8.52 19.73
CA LYS A 9 14.30 -8.72 19.63
C LYS A 9 13.66 -7.75 18.63
N ARG A 10 14.01 -6.46 18.66
CA ARG A 10 13.49 -5.46 17.72
C ARG A 10 13.81 -5.82 16.27
N ILE A 11 15.06 -6.18 15.96
CA ILE A 11 15.46 -6.60 14.60
C ILE A 11 14.57 -7.74 14.07
N ARG A 12 14.31 -8.77 14.88
CA ARG A 12 13.44 -9.89 14.48
C ARG A 12 12.00 -9.45 14.23
N GLN A 13 11.46 -8.58 15.09
CA GLN A 13 10.11 -8.03 14.94
C GLN A 13 10.00 -7.15 13.68
N ASP A 14 10.98 -6.31 13.44
CA ASP A 14 11.02 -5.36 12.33
C ASP A 14 11.16 -6.10 11.01
N ALA A 15 11.98 -7.16 10.93
CA ALA A 15 12.08 -8.02 9.75
C ALA A 15 10.71 -8.61 9.36
N LYS A 16 9.96 -9.16 10.33
CA LYS A 16 8.62 -9.71 10.09
C LYS A 16 7.64 -8.63 9.63
N LYS A 17 7.64 -7.46 10.27
CA LYS A 17 6.78 -6.33 9.89
C LYS A 17 7.13 -5.80 8.50
N ASN A 18 8.42 -5.68 8.18
CA ASN A 18 8.90 -5.21 6.89
C ASN A 18 8.45 -6.12 5.75
N LEU A 19 8.53 -7.44 5.92
CA LEU A 19 8.06 -8.40 4.92
C LEU A 19 6.55 -8.26 4.66
N ARG A 20 5.72 -8.22 5.72
CA ARG A 20 4.27 -8.00 5.59
C ARG A 20 3.98 -6.69 4.85
N ASN A 21 4.58 -5.59 5.31
CA ASN A 21 4.34 -4.26 4.74
C ASN A 21 4.83 -4.17 3.29
N LYS A 22 5.91 -4.88 2.95
CA LYS A 22 6.43 -4.93 1.58
C LYS A 22 5.43 -5.61 0.63
N SER A 23 4.82 -6.73 1.02
CA SER A 23 3.80 -7.41 0.19
C SER A 23 2.64 -6.46 -0.15
N VAL A 24 2.03 -5.88 0.89
CA VAL A 24 0.86 -5.01 0.73
C VAL A 24 1.20 -3.76 -0.09
N LYS A 25 2.39 -3.17 0.10
CA LYS A 25 2.83 -2.02 -0.70
C LYS A 25 3.06 -2.38 -2.17
N THR A 26 3.55 -3.57 -2.46
CA THR A 26 3.75 -4.04 -3.85
C THR A 26 2.40 -4.30 -4.50
N GLU A 27 1.50 -4.99 -3.81
CA GLU A 27 0.12 -5.24 -4.27
C GLU A 27 -0.59 -3.92 -4.58
N LEU A 28 -0.56 -2.96 -3.64
CA LEU A 28 -1.19 -1.65 -3.82
C LEU A 28 -0.65 -0.89 -5.05
N LYS A 29 0.66 -0.98 -5.32
CA LYS A 29 1.25 -0.37 -6.53
C LYS A 29 0.75 -1.04 -7.79
N SER A 30 0.64 -2.38 -7.80
CA SER A 30 0.09 -3.13 -8.93
C SER A 30 -1.37 -2.77 -9.16
N SER A 31 -2.17 -2.68 -8.10
CA SER A 31 -3.58 -2.27 -8.18
C SER A 31 -3.75 -0.87 -8.74
N LEU A 32 -2.92 0.09 -8.31
CA LEU A 32 -2.90 1.44 -8.88
C LEU A 32 -2.55 1.44 -10.38
N LYS A 33 -1.59 0.61 -10.81
CA LYS A 33 -1.23 0.47 -12.22
C LYS A 33 -2.37 -0.15 -13.04
N SER A 34 -3.11 -1.08 -12.43
CA SER A 34 -4.19 -1.82 -13.10
C SER A 34 -5.39 -0.94 -13.53
N LEU A 35 -5.45 0.31 -13.06
CA LEU A 35 -6.45 1.31 -13.47
C LEU A 35 -6.30 1.73 -14.93
N TYR A 36 -5.14 1.48 -15.54
CA TYR A 36 -4.86 1.80 -16.93
C TYR A 36 -4.71 0.51 -17.73
N ASP A 37 -5.23 0.49 -18.96
CA ASP A 37 -4.96 -0.56 -19.93
C ASP A 37 -3.61 -0.34 -20.64
N GLU A 38 -3.28 -1.22 -21.60
CA GLU A 38 -2.04 -1.12 -22.38
C GLU A 38 -2.00 0.11 -23.30
N ASN A 39 -3.16 0.67 -23.64
CA ASN A 39 -3.32 1.90 -24.42
C ASN A 39 -3.46 3.16 -23.53
N ASN A 40 -3.21 3.02 -22.23
CA ASN A 40 -3.31 4.07 -21.23
C ASN A 40 -4.73 4.65 -21.05
N GLN A 41 -5.76 3.90 -21.44
CA GLN A 41 -7.18 4.19 -21.19
C GLN A 41 -7.58 3.76 -19.78
N VAL A 42 -8.51 4.50 -19.19
CA VAL A 42 -8.95 4.26 -17.80
C VAL A 42 -9.99 3.14 -17.74
N ILE A 43 -9.71 2.13 -16.94
CA ILE A 43 -10.64 1.03 -16.65
C ILE A 43 -11.49 1.41 -15.43
N VAL A 44 -12.67 1.99 -15.69
CA VAL A 44 -13.55 2.58 -14.67
C VAL A 44 -13.99 1.54 -13.62
N GLU A 45 -14.22 0.30 -14.03
CA GLU A 45 -14.69 -0.79 -13.15
C GLU A 45 -13.74 -1.08 -11.98
N LYS A 46 -12.43 -0.88 -12.20
CA LYS A 46 -11.41 -1.16 -11.17
C LYS A 46 -11.30 -0.06 -10.12
N LYS A 47 -11.83 1.14 -10.37
CA LYS A 47 -11.72 2.30 -9.46
C LYS A 47 -12.23 1.97 -8.06
N ALA A 48 -13.41 1.37 -7.96
CA ALA A 48 -14.03 1.04 -6.67
C ALA A 48 -13.17 0.06 -5.84
N SER A 49 -12.62 -0.98 -6.50
CA SER A 49 -11.74 -1.96 -5.84
C SER A 49 -10.46 -1.30 -5.32
N VAL A 50 -9.81 -0.48 -6.15
CA VAL A 50 -8.56 0.20 -5.77
C VAL A 50 -8.78 1.22 -4.64
N MET A 51 -9.91 1.93 -4.65
CA MET A 51 -10.27 2.82 -3.54
C MET A 51 -10.45 2.05 -2.23
N LYS A 52 -11.10 0.88 -2.26
CA LYS A 52 -11.28 0.01 -1.09
C LYS A 52 -9.94 -0.51 -0.56
N GLU A 53 -9.03 -0.91 -1.44
CA GLU A 53 -7.69 -1.36 -1.06
C GLU A 53 -6.86 -0.26 -0.39
N LEU A 54 -6.95 0.98 -0.89
CA LEU A 54 -6.32 2.15 -0.25
C LEU A 54 -6.86 2.36 1.17
N ASP A 55 -8.18 2.29 1.36
CA ASP A 55 -8.77 2.43 2.69
C ASP A 55 -8.32 1.30 3.62
N LYS A 56 -8.27 0.06 3.14
CA LYS A 56 -7.80 -1.10 3.90
C LYS A 56 -6.33 -0.96 4.31
N ALA A 57 -5.45 -0.55 3.39
CA ALA A 57 -4.03 -0.35 3.68
C ALA A 57 -3.79 0.76 4.72
N PHE A 58 -4.68 1.76 4.77
CA PHE A 58 -4.67 2.79 5.82
C PHE A 58 -5.13 2.23 7.16
N THR A 59 -6.25 1.50 7.21
CA THR A 59 -6.74 0.85 8.43
C THR A 59 -5.71 -0.13 9.01
N ASP A 60 -4.97 -0.83 8.16
CA ASP A 60 -3.86 -1.71 8.55
C ASP A 60 -2.61 -0.97 9.05
N GLY A 61 -2.58 0.37 8.98
CA GLY A 61 -1.48 1.23 9.43
C GLY A 61 -0.25 1.21 8.52
N ILE A 62 -0.39 0.76 7.27
CA ILE A 62 0.74 0.57 6.34
C ILE A 62 1.05 1.85 5.55
N ILE A 63 0.02 2.65 5.26
CA ILE A 63 0.13 3.94 4.57
C ILE A 63 -0.42 5.08 5.44
N SER A 64 0.03 6.30 5.18
CA SER A 64 -0.47 7.49 5.87
C SER A 64 -1.83 7.95 5.31
N LYS A 65 -2.58 8.69 6.14
CA LYS A 65 -3.84 9.33 5.74
C LYS A 65 -3.69 10.17 4.47
N ASN A 66 -2.64 10.99 4.41
CA ASN A 66 -2.38 11.87 3.27
C ASN A 66 -2.07 11.09 1.99
N TYR A 67 -1.39 9.94 2.09
CA TYR A 67 -1.17 9.07 0.94
C TYR A 67 -2.48 8.50 0.42
N ARG A 68 -3.34 7.99 1.29
CA ARG A 68 -4.68 7.50 0.93
C ARG A 68 -5.50 8.60 0.26
N ASP A 69 -5.64 9.76 0.90
CA ASP A 69 -6.51 10.85 0.45
C ASP A 69 -6.06 11.42 -0.90
N ARG A 70 -4.74 11.62 -1.08
CA ARG A 70 -4.19 12.09 -2.37
C ARG A 70 -4.48 11.11 -3.50
N ASN A 71 -4.32 9.81 -3.27
CA ASN A 71 -4.58 8.81 -4.30
C ASN A 71 -6.08 8.69 -4.60
N LYS A 72 -6.96 8.69 -3.59
CA LYS A 72 -8.41 8.71 -3.81
C LYS A 72 -8.86 9.93 -4.61
N SER A 73 -8.32 11.11 -4.31
CA SER A 73 -8.60 12.33 -5.08
C SER A 73 -8.17 12.21 -6.55
N ARG A 74 -7.01 11.60 -6.82
CA ARG A 74 -6.55 11.35 -8.21
C ARG A 74 -7.44 10.34 -8.92
N ILE A 75 -7.79 9.23 -8.28
CA ILE A 75 -8.65 8.19 -8.86
C ILE A 75 -10.05 8.73 -9.15
N SER A 76 -10.57 9.61 -8.30
CA SER A 76 -11.88 10.24 -8.52
C SER A 76 -11.90 11.24 -9.68
N LYS A 77 -10.74 11.74 -10.13
CA LYS A 77 -10.62 12.67 -11.26
C LYS A 77 -10.36 11.96 -12.59
N LEU A 78 -9.82 10.74 -12.53
CA LEU A 78 -9.75 9.82 -13.66
C LEU A 78 -11.16 9.33 -14.00
#